data_AF-A0A969GN92-F1
#
_entry.id   AF-A0A969GN92-F1
#
_cell.length_a   1.000
_cell.length_b   1.000
_cell.length_c   1.000
_cell.angle_alpha   90.00
_cell.angle_beta   90.00
_cell.angle_gamma   90.00
#
_symmetry.space_group_name_H-M   'P 1'
#
loop_
_entity.id
_entity.type
_entity.pdbx_description
1 polymer ?
#
loop_
_entity_poly.entity_id
_entity_poly.type
_entity_poly.pdbx_seq_one_letter_code
_entity_poly.pdbx_strand_id
1 'polypeptide(L)'
;MMTEATTDAPTPLSYEEAFAQLEQILATLEDGDLPLEQSLMLYEQGAELAQLCTRLLDQAELRVRQWQPGDETTPLDNWQEG
;
A
#
# COMPACT_ATOMS: atom_id res chain seq x y z
N MET A 1 -8.99 -9.70 -33.60
CA MET A 1 -8.93 -8.25 -33.35
C MET A 1 -10.12 -7.90 -32.49
N MET A 2 -9.92 -7.64 -31.20
CA MET A 2 -10.88 -6.94 -30.35
C MET A 2 -10.08 -5.86 -29.64
N THR A 3 -10.26 -4.64 -30.11
CA THR A 3 -9.81 -3.41 -29.48
C THR A 3 -10.88 -3.02 -28.47
N GLU A 4 -10.58 -3.12 -27.19
CA GLU A 4 -11.43 -2.58 -26.13
C GLU A 4 -10.70 -1.42 -25.47
N ALA A 5 -11.06 -0.21 -25.91
CA ALA A 5 -10.80 1.00 -25.15
C ALA A 5 -11.56 0.88 -23.82
N THR A 6 -10.83 0.85 -22.71
CA THR A 6 -11.43 0.86 -21.37
C THR A 6 -11.13 2.21 -20.72
N THR A 7 -12.20 2.95 -20.53
CA THR A 7 -12.38 4.16 -19.71
C THR A 7 -11.28 4.45 -18.70
N ASP A 8 -10.57 5.56 -18.94
CA ASP A 8 -9.65 6.26 -18.04
C ASP A 8 -10.46 6.93 -16.91
N ALA A 9 -10.75 6.17 -15.86
CA ALA A 9 -11.01 6.73 -14.54
C ALA A 9 -9.84 6.27 -13.67
N PRO A 10 -9.23 7.13 -12.83
CA PRO A 10 -8.13 6.72 -11.97
C PRO A 10 -8.68 5.70 -10.97
N THR A 11 -8.53 4.42 -11.28
CA THR A 11 -8.74 3.34 -10.32
C THR A 11 -7.74 3.55 -9.18
N PRO A 12 -8.19 3.51 -7.91
CA PRO A 12 -7.26 3.56 -6.80
C PRO A 12 -6.27 2.40 -6.94
N LEU A 13 -4.98 2.67 -6.72
CA LEU A 13 -3.91 1.68 -6.80
C LEU A 13 -4.25 0.44 -5.96
N SER A 14 -3.92 -0.74 -6.48
CA SER A 14 -3.98 -1.99 -5.72
C SER A 14 -2.93 -1.98 -4.60
N TYR A 15 -3.07 -2.88 -3.63
CA TYR A 15 -2.09 -2.98 -2.53
C TYR A 15 -0.69 -3.31 -3.07
N GLU A 16 -0.58 -4.29 -3.97
CA GLU A 16 0.72 -4.67 -4.54
C GLU A 16 1.36 -3.51 -5.33
N GLU A 17 0.56 -2.71 -6.03
CA GLU A 17 1.05 -1.56 -6.80
C GLU A 17 1.50 -0.40 -5.91
N ALA A 18 0.74 -0.12 -4.84
CA ALA A 18 1.11 0.91 -3.86
C ALA A 18 2.37 0.51 -3.08
N PHE A 19 2.47 -0.76 -2.69
CA PHE A 19 3.62 -1.29 -1.97
C PHE A 19 4.88 -1.29 -2.83
N ALA A 20 4.80 -1.74 -4.09
CA ALA A 20 5.93 -1.74 -5.01
C ALA A 20 6.48 -0.32 -5.25
N GLN A 21 5.60 0.68 -5.38
CA GLN A 21 6.02 2.09 -5.51
C GLN A 21 6.68 2.61 -4.23
N LEU A 22 6.17 2.22 -3.07
CA LEU A 22 6.78 2.56 -1.78
C LEU A 22 8.19 1.96 -1.66
N GLU A 23 8.38 0.70 -2.03
CA GLU A 23 9.69 0.04 -2.02
C GLU A 23 10.69 0.75 -2.94
N GLN A 24 10.24 1.18 -4.13
CA GLN A 24 11.08 1.95 -5.06
C GLN A 24 11.51 3.31 -4.47
N ILE A 25 10.59 4.00 -3.80
CA ILE A 25 10.88 5.27 -3.13
C ILE A 25 11.90 5.05 -2.01
N LEU A 26 11.71 4.03 -1.18
CA LEU A 26 12.64 3.69 -0.10
C LEU A 26 14.03 3.36 -0.64
N ALA A 27 14.12 2.53 -1.68
CA ALA A 27 15.39 2.21 -2.32
C ALA A 27 16.11 3.46 -2.87
N THR A 28 15.36 4.41 -3.43
CA THR A 28 15.92 5.68 -3.94
C THR A 28 16.38 6.59 -2.80
N LEU A 29 15.65 6.64 -1.69
CA LEU A 29 16.03 7.40 -0.50
C LEU A 29 17.27 6.81 0.19
N GLU A 30 17.41 5.48 0.20
CA GLU A 30 18.55 4.76 0.77
C GLU A 30 19.85 4.93 -0.03
N ASP A 31 19.76 5.11 -1.35
CA ASP A 31 20.91 5.39 -2.22
C ASP A 31 21.62 6.70 -1.82
N GLY A 32 20.86 7.68 -1.32
CA GLY A 32 21.40 8.88 -0.69
C GLY A 32 22.00 9.94 -1.63
N ASP A 33 22.05 9.69 -2.94
CA ASP A 33 22.54 10.64 -3.96
C ASP A 33 21.42 11.56 -4.49
N LEU A 34 20.64 12.15 -3.57
CA LEU A 34 19.53 13.03 -3.91
C LEU A 34 19.70 14.42 -3.28
N PRO A 35 19.38 15.51 -3.99
CA PRO A 35 19.29 16.81 -3.37
C PRO A 35 18.11 16.85 -2.39
N LEU A 36 18.27 17.63 -1.31
CA LEU A 36 17.32 17.71 -0.20
C LEU A 36 15.86 17.89 -0.64
N GLU A 37 15.59 18.75 -1.63
CA GLU A 37 14.23 19.00 -2.13
C GLU A 37 13.61 17.73 -2.75
N GLN A 38 14.39 16.94 -3.49
CA GLN A 38 13.93 15.66 -4.03
C GLN A 38 13.71 14.63 -2.93
N SER A 39 14.60 14.56 -1.94
CA SER A 39 14.43 13.66 -0.78
C SER A 39 13.16 13.97 0.00
N LEU A 40 12.82 15.25 0.18
CA LEU A 40 11.59 15.67 0.84
C LEU A 40 10.34 15.27 0.04
N MET A 41 10.34 15.49 -1.28
CA MET A 41 9.22 15.08 -2.14
C MET A 41 9.00 13.57 -2.11
N LEU A 42 10.07 12.78 -2.21
CA LEU A 42 10.00 11.33 -2.14
C LEU A 42 9.50 10.84 -0.77
N TYR A 43 9.92 11.49 0.31
CA TYR A 43 9.44 11.17 1.65
C TYR A 43 7.93 11.42 1.80
N GLU A 44 7.43 12.56 1.31
CA GLU A 44 5.99 12.87 1.34
C GLU A 44 5.19 11.83 0.53
N GLN A 45 5.64 11.52 -0.68
CA GLN A 45 5.00 10.49 -1.52
C GLN A 45 5.03 9.10 -0.86
N GLY A 46 6.15 8.72 -0.25
CA GLY A 46 6.29 7.48 0.50
C GLY A 46 5.33 7.42 1.69
N ALA A 47 5.17 8.51 2.43
CA ALA A 47 4.22 8.59 3.54
C ALA A 47 2.76 8.43 3.07
N GLU A 48 2.38 9.04 1.95
CA GLU A 48 1.05 8.88 1.36
C GLU A 48 0.78 7.44 0.91
N LEU A 49 1.77 6.80 0.27
CA LEU A 49 1.67 5.39 -0.14
C LEU A 49 1.60 4.44 1.05
N ALA A 50 2.37 4.70 2.11
CA ALA A 50 2.29 3.92 3.35
C ALA A 50 0.89 4.00 3.97
N GLN A 51 0.32 5.21 4.07
CA GLN A 51 -1.07 5.37 4.54
C GLN A 51 -2.09 4.69 3.64
N LEU A 52 -1.89 4.70 2.32
CA LEU A 52 -2.74 3.97 1.40
C LEU A 52 -2.67 2.45 1.65
N CYS A 53 -1.46 1.90 1.81
CA CYS A 53 -1.25 0.49 2.12
C CYS A 53 -1.98 0.08 3.40
N THR A 54 -1.84 0.85 4.48
CA THR A 54 -2.56 0.61 5.74
C THR A 54 -4.07 0.59 5.53
N ARG A 55 -4.63 1.58 4.82
CA ARG A 55 -6.08 1.64 4.56
C ARG A 55 -6.59 0.47 3.73
N LEU A 56 -5.78 -0.07 2.81
CA LEU A 56 -6.14 -1.24 2.01
C LEU A 56 -6.15 -2.52 2.87
N LEU A 57 -5.16 -2.66 3.77
CA LEU A 57 -5.10 -3.78 4.73
C LEU A 57 -6.25 -3.72 5.74
N ASP A 58 -6.57 -2.55 6.30
CA ASP A 58 -7.71 -2.37 7.20
C ASP A 58 -9.03 -2.80 6.54
N GLN A 59 -9.23 -2.43 5.27
CA GLN A 59 -10.41 -2.85 4.52
C GLN A 59 -10.45 -4.36 4.28
N ALA A 60 -9.30 -4.99 4.03
CA ALA A 60 -9.21 -6.44 3.89
C ALA A 60 -9.55 -7.13 5.23
N GLU A 61 -8.99 -6.65 6.33
CA GLU A 61 -9.27 -7.15 7.69
C GLU A 61 -10.76 -7.05 8.03
N LEU A 62 -11.38 -5.91 7.76
CA LEU A 62 -12.81 -5.69 7.97
C LEU A 62 -13.69 -6.65 7.16
N ARG A 63 -13.30 -6.99 5.93
CA ARG A 63 -14.03 -7.97 5.11
C ARG A 63 -13.90 -9.38 5.68
N VAL A 64 -12.69 -9.77 6.12
CA VAL A 64 -12.47 -11.08 6.75
C VAL A 64 -13.30 -11.22 8.03
N ARG A 65 -13.30 -10.18 8.89
CA ARG A 65 -14.13 -10.13 10.11
C ARG A 65 -15.62 -10.30 9.85
N GLN A 66 -16.14 -9.75 8.76
CA GLN A 66 -17.56 -9.89 8.40
C GLN A 66 -17.95 -11.32 8.01
N TRP A 67 -17.00 -12.15 7.57
CA TRP A 67 -17.25 -13.53 7.16
C TRP A 67 -17.08 -14.54 8.29
N GLN A 68 -16.56 -14.14 9.44
CA GLN A 68 -16.44 -14.98 10.64
C GLN A 68 -17.46 -14.52 11.71
N PRO A 69 -18.73 -14.95 11.63
CA PRO A 69 -19.71 -14.66 12.67
C PRO A 69 -19.43 -15.52 13.92
N GLY A 70 -18.65 -14.95 14.84
CA GLY A 70 -18.32 -15.53 16.14
C GLY A 70 -16.91 -16.13 16.18
N ASP A 71 -16.18 -15.75 17.22
CA ASP A 71 -14.86 -16.25 17.63
C ASP A 71 -13.63 -15.48 17.09
N GLU A 72 -13.14 -14.60 17.96
CA GLU A 72 -11.74 -14.21 18.15
C GLU A 72 -10.85 -14.12 16.90
N THR A 73 -10.99 -13.05 16.09
CA THR A 73 -9.92 -12.70 15.17
C THR A 73 -8.73 -12.20 15.98
N THR A 74 -7.68 -13.00 16.09
CA THR A 74 -6.40 -12.56 16.62
C THR A 74 -5.95 -11.35 15.78
N PRO A 75 -5.72 -10.15 16.38
CA PRO A 75 -5.27 -8.98 15.64
C PRO A 75 -4.01 -9.29 14.84
N LEU A 76 -3.88 -8.72 13.64
CA LEU A 76 -2.69 -8.91 12.79
C LEU A 76 -1.40 -8.46 13.51
N ASP A 77 -1.50 -7.54 14.47
CA ASP A 77 -0.41 -7.15 15.39
C ASP A 77 0.10 -8.27 16.30
N ASN A 78 -0.65 -9.37 16.46
CA ASN A 78 -0.35 -10.44 17.41
C ASN A 78 0.21 -11.71 16.74
N TRP A 79 0.65 -11.62 15.47
CA TRP A 79 1.37 -12.70 14.81
C TRP A 79 2.77 -12.85 15.43
N GLN A 80 2.93 -13.84 16.30
CA GLN A 80 4.25 -14.27 16.75
C GLN A 80 4.96 -14.97 15.60
N GLU A 81 6.03 -14.36 15.09
CA GLU A 81 7.01 -15.05 14.25
C GLU A 81 7.50 -16.30 14.97
N GLY A 82 7.35 -17.45 14.31
CA GLY A 82 7.94 -18.73 14.71
C GLY A 82 9.17 -19.03 13.88
#